data_AF-A0A673FV22-F1
#
_entry.id   AF-A0A673FV22-F1
#
_cell.length_a   1.000
_cell.length_b   1.000
_cell.length_c   1.000
_cell.angle_alpha   90.00
_cell.angle_beta   90.00
_cell.angle_gamma   90.00
#
_symmetry.space_group_name_H-M   'P 1'
#
loop_
_entity.id
_entity.type
_entity.pdbx_description
1 polymer ?
#
loop_
_entity_poly.entity_id
_entity_poly.type
_entity_poly.pdbx_seq_one_letter_code
_entity_poly.pdbx_strand_id
1 'polypeptide(L)' 'MTMTMEEMKNEADATSMVSMTLYAVMYPVFNELERVNLSAAQTLRAAFIKVSKYDKSSKGGI' A
#
# COMPACT_ATOMS: atom_id res chain seq x y z
N MET A 1 -27.70 1.96 -0.98
CA MET A 1 -26.94 3.22 -0.89
C MET A 1 -26.24 3.39 -2.24
N THR A 2 -26.48 4.48 -2.97
CA THR A 2 -25.84 4.72 -4.28
C THR A 2 -24.63 5.62 -4.06
N MET A 3 -23.43 5.07 -4.20
CA MET A 3 -22.18 5.81 -4.09
C MET A 3 -22.04 6.77 -5.28
N THR A 4 -21.67 8.02 -5.02
CA THR A 4 -21.52 9.04 -6.06
C THR A 4 -20.17 8.89 -6.79
N MET A 5 -20.10 9.25 -8.08
CA MET A 5 -18.84 9.19 -8.84
C MET A 5 -17.73 10.05 -8.22
N GLU A 6 -18.09 11.10 -7.48
CA GLU A 6 -17.16 11.93 -6.71
C GLU A 6 -16.62 11.21 -5.47
N GLU A 7 -17.46 10.47 -4.72
CA GLU A 7 -16.98 9.60 -3.63
C GLU A 7 -16.00 8.55 -4.15
N MET A 8 -16.33 7.84 -5.24
CA MET A 8 -15.43 6.84 -5.82
C MET A 8 -14.06 7.42 -6.21
N LYS A 9 -14.04 8.64 -6.75
CA LYS A 9 -12.80 9.34 -7.11
C LYS A 9 -12.00 9.74 -5.87
N ASN A 10 -12.65 10.31 -4.86
CA ASN A 10 -12.01 10.72 -3.62
C ASN A 10 -11.44 9.53 -2.84
N GLU A 11 -12.14 8.40 -2.84
CA GLU A 11 -11.66 7.16 -2.22
C GLU A 11 -10.46 6.56 -2.96
N ALA A 12 -10.45 6.61 -4.29
CA ALA A 12 -9.34 6.16 -5.10
C ALA A 12 -8.09 7.05 -4.90
N ASP A 13 -8.26 8.38 -4.88
CA ASP A 13 -7.18 9.34 -4.62
C ASP A 13 -6.65 9.23 -3.18
N ALA A 14 -7.52 9.08 -2.18
CA ALA A 14 -7.10 8.87 -0.81
C ALA A 14 -6.33 7.55 -0.64
N THR A 15 -6.79 6.47 -1.27
CA THR A 15 -6.09 5.17 -1.28
C THR A 15 -4.77 5.25 -2.04
N SER A 16 -4.70 6.07 -3.08
CA SER A 16 -3.48 6.37 -3.84
C SER A 16 -2.46 7.16 -3.00
N MET A 17 -2.91 8.20 -2.28
CA MET A 17 -2.08 8.98 -1.37
C MET A 17 -1.57 8.14 -0.19
N VAL A 18 -2.39 7.26 0.38
CA VAL A 18 -1.98 6.30 1.41
C VAL A 18 -0.96 5.30 0.85
N SER A 19 -1.18 4.82 -0.38
CA SER A 19 -0.22 3.95 -1.07
C SER A 19 1.12 4.67 -1.30
N MET A 20 1.10 5.94 -1.72
CA MET A 20 2.28 6.78 -1.89
C MET A 20 3.01 7.01 -0.56
N THR A 21 2.28 7.29 0.51
CA THR A 21 2.85 7.53 1.85
C THR A 21 3.50 6.26 2.40
N LEU A 22 2.84 5.12 2.27
CA LEU A 22 3.39 3.82 2.67
C LEU A 22 4.65 3.49 1.86
N TYR A 23 4.66 3.78 0.56
CA TYR A 23 5.84 3.59 -0.28
C TYR A 23 6.99 4.51 0.13
N ALA A 24 6.73 5.80 0.35
CA ALA A 24 7.72 6.81 0.73
C ALA A 24 8.40 6.52 2.07
N VAL A 25 7.68 5.95 3.04
CA VAL A 25 8.22 5.60 4.37
C VAL A 25 8.88 4.23 4.37
N MET A 26 8.25 3.22 3.75
CA MET A 26 8.71 1.85 3.88
C MET A 26 9.92 1.54 2.98
N TYR A 27 10.03 2.14 1.80
CA TYR A 27 11.18 1.87 0.92
C TYR A 27 12.53 2.28 1.51
N PRO A 28 12.70 3.47 2.11
CA PRO A 28 13.92 3.82 2.82
C PRO A 28 14.27 2.84 3.95
N VAL A 29 13.28 2.41 4.73
CA VAL A 29 13.46 1.41 5.81
C VAL A 29 13.96 0.08 5.25
N PHE A 30 13.40 -0.38 4.13
CA PHE A 30 13.85 -1.59 3.47
C PHE A 30 15.24 -1.47 2.87
N ASN A 31 15.61 -0.30 2.35
CA ASN A 31 16.96 -0.05 1.85
C ASN A 31 18.01 -0.11 2.96
N GLU A 32 17.73 0.45 4.13
CA GLU A 32 18.63 0.33 5.28
C GLU A 32 18.67 -1.12 5.81
N LEU A 33 17.51 -1.79 5.87
CA LEU A 33 17.44 -3.18 6.32
C LEU A 33 18.18 -4.12 5.37
N GLU A 34 18.17 -3.86 4.06
CA GLU A 34 18.86 -4.66 3.05
C GLU A 34 20.38 -4.68 3.27
N ARG A 35 20.95 -3.60 3.81
CA ARG A 35 22.38 -3.50 4.14
C ARG A 35 22.77 -4.38 5.34
N VAL A 36 21.80 -4.74 6.18
CA VAL A 36 22.00 -5.55 7.39
C VAL A 36 21.55 -6.99 7.17
N ASN A 37 20.41 -7.19 6.48
CA ASN A 37 19.81 -8.48 6.19
C ASN A 37 18.92 -8.42 4.93
N LEU A 38 19.50 -8.82 3.80
CA LEU A 38 18.83 -8.89 2.50
C LEU A 38 17.54 -9.73 2.52
N SER A 39 17.59 -10.90 3.16
CA SER A 39 16.46 -11.85 3.19
C SER A 39 15.26 -11.26 3.92
N ALA A 40 15.48 -10.68 5.10
CA ALA A 40 14.42 -10.02 5.87
C ALA A 40 13.82 -8.83 5.12
N ALA A 41 14.67 -7.99 4.48
CA ALA A 41 14.21 -6.86 3.68
C ALA A 41 13.34 -7.29 2.50
N GLN A 42 13.67 -8.39 1.82
CA GLN A 42 12.88 -8.93 0.72
C GLN A 42 11.54 -9.50 1.21
N THR A 43 11.54 -10.29 2.29
CA THR A 43 10.30 -10.86 2.87
C THR A 43 9.33 -9.77 3.31
N LEU A 44 9.83 -8.74 4.00
CA LEU A 44 8.98 -7.65 4.48
C LEU A 44 8.46 -6.80 3.32
N ARG A 45 9.29 -6.48 2.30
CA ARG A 45 8.83 -5.80 1.08
C ARG A 45 7.68 -6.55 0.40
N ALA A 46 7.82 -7.86 0.22
CA ALA A 46 6.80 -8.68 -0.41
C ALA A 46 5.50 -8.71 0.41
N ALA A 47 5.59 -8.83 1.73
CA ALA A 47 4.44 -8.81 2.64
C ALA A 47 3.69 -7.46 2.56
N PHE A 48 4.41 -6.34 2.59
CA PHE A 48 3.81 -5.00 2.53
C PHE A 48 3.14 -4.71 1.18
N ILE A 49 3.76 -5.11 0.05
CA ILE A 49 3.14 -4.99 -1.28
C ILE A 49 1.88 -5.84 -1.38
N LYS A 50 1.89 -7.05 -0.79
CA LYS A 50 0.73 -7.93 -0.75
C LYS A 50 -0.42 -7.28 0.03
N VAL A 51 -0.17 -6.78 1.24
CA VAL A 51 -1.19 -6.08 2.05
C VAL A 51 -1.76 -4.86 1.30
N SER A 52 -0.90 -4.06 0.66
CA SER A 52 -1.34 -2.91 -0.14
C SER A 52 -2.26 -3.28 -1.32
N LYS A 53 -2.12 -4.50 -1.85
CA LYS A 53 -2.98 -5.04 -2.92
C LYS A 53 -4.29 -5.62 -2.37
N TYR A 54 -4.27 -6.26 -1.22
CA TYR A 54 -5.49 -6.79 -0.58
C TYR A 54 -6.39 -5.67 -0.06
N ASP A 55 -5.83 -4.58 0.47
CA ASP A 55 -6.61 -3.44 0.96
C ASP A 55 -7.39 -2.75 -0.18
N LYS A 56 -6.81 -2.73 -1.40
CA LYS A 56 -7.52 -2.31 -2.62
C LYS A 56 -8.58 -3.30 -3.09
N SER A 57 -8.43 -4.59 -2.78
CA SER A 57 -9.43 -5.61 -3.15
C SER A 57 -10.59 -5.67 -2.16
N SER A 58 -10.40 -5.25 -0.90
CA SER A 58 -11.46 -5.27 0.12
C SER A 58 -12.49 -4.15 -0.03
N LYS A 59 -12.25 -3.16 -0.90
CA LYS A 59 -13.24 -2.13 -1.28
C LYS A 59 -14.04 -2.48 -2.54
N GLY A 60 -13.92 -3.71 -3.04
CA GLY A 60 -14.67 -4.22 -4.21
C GLY A 60 -15.90 -5.05 -3.87
N GLY A 61 -16.55 -4.79 -2.73
CA GLY A 61 -17.77 -5.47 -2.34
C GLY A 61 -18.55 -4.66 -1.33
N ILE A 62 -19.40 -3.75 -1.83
CA ILE A 62 -20.85 -3.61 -1.61
C ILE A 62 -21.34 -2.67 -2.72
#